data_AF-A0A925A326-F1
#
_entry.id   AF-A0A925A326-F1
#
_cell.length_a   1.000
_cell.length_b   1.000
_cell.length_c   1.000
_cell.angle_alpha   90.00
_cell.angle_beta   90.00
_cell.angle_gamma   90.00
#
_symmetry.space_group_name_H-M   'P 1'
#
loop_
_entity.id
_entity.type
_entity.pdbx_description
1 polymer ?
#
loop_
_entity_poly.entity_id
_entity_poly.type
_entity_poly.pdbx_seq_one_letter_code
_entity_poly.pdbx_strand_id
1 'polypeptide(L)'
;PYPADYLDEKAWNQLVMKAFFTDKKVTRIYGFDERANPDLALILSDYAHERWAAGRSVNPLLWRAMAKFIDTRLKKDLEKVLKEGDLNEKQAAALTIYHSNSTEGKELLLNHSELVSAIGNKKLTWEQVELEQIIHH
;
A
#
# COMPACT_ATOMS: atom_id res chain seq x y z
N PRO A 1 -19.55 -7.76 16.60
CA PRO A 1 -19.84 -7.96 15.16
C PRO A 1 -19.05 -6.96 14.31
N TYR A 2 -18.13 -7.46 13.45
CA TYR A 2 -17.18 -6.61 12.73
C TYR A 2 -17.66 -6.30 11.30
N PRO A 3 -17.39 -5.09 10.76
CA PRO A 3 -17.80 -4.72 9.40
C PRO A 3 -17.33 -5.69 8.30
N ALA A 4 -16.17 -6.34 8.49
CA ALA A 4 -15.63 -7.32 7.54
C ALA A 4 -16.52 -8.55 7.33
N ASP A 5 -17.43 -8.86 8.24
CA ASP A 5 -18.27 -10.06 8.14
C ASP A 5 -19.63 -9.77 7.48
N TYR A 6 -20.02 -8.49 7.35
CA TYR A 6 -21.39 -8.11 6.95
C TYR A 6 -21.50 -7.02 5.87
N LEU A 7 -20.46 -6.20 5.68
CA LEU A 7 -20.48 -5.21 4.59
C LEU A 7 -20.30 -5.91 3.25
N ASP A 8 -21.12 -5.56 2.27
CA ASP A 8 -20.85 -5.85 0.87
C ASP A 8 -19.53 -5.19 0.42
N GLU A 9 -19.03 -5.60 -0.74
CA GLU A 9 -17.74 -5.15 -1.26
C GLU A 9 -17.71 -3.63 -1.48
N LYS A 10 -18.79 -3.05 -2.02
CA LYS A 10 -18.87 -1.62 -2.29
C LYS A 10 -18.83 -0.79 -1.00
N ALA A 11 -19.62 -1.17 -0.01
CA ALA A 11 -19.67 -0.50 1.29
C ALA A 11 -18.33 -0.61 2.03
N TRP A 12 -17.66 -1.75 1.89
CA TRP A 12 -16.30 -1.95 2.41
C TRP A 12 -15.27 -1.07 1.72
N ASN A 13 -15.28 -1.01 0.39
CA ASN A 13 -14.35 -0.18 -0.37
C ASN A 13 -14.52 1.30 0.03
N GLN A 14 -15.76 1.74 0.23
CA GLN A 14 -16.05 3.09 0.73
C GLN A 14 -15.58 3.31 2.19
N LEU A 15 -15.69 2.31 3.05
CA LEU A 15 -15.18 2.38 4.43
C LEU A 15 -13.65 2.56 4.44
N VAL A 16 -12.93 1.75 3.65
CA VAL A 16 -11.48 1.82 3.54
C VAL A 16 -11.04 3.16 2.95
N MET A 17 -11.68 3.59 1.87
CA MET A 17 -11.40 4.88 1.23
C MET A 17 -11.61 6.06 2.19
N LYS A 18 -12.70 6.05 2.96
CA LYS A 18 -12.96 7.08 3.99
C LYS A 18 -11.90 7.07 5.09
N ALA A 19 -11.37 5.90 5.46
CA ALA A 19 -10.32 5.81 6.45
C ALA A 19 -9.03 6.51 5.97
N PHE A 20 -8.63 6.30 4.71
CA PHE A 20 -7.51 7.03 4.11
C PHE A 20 -7.79 8.54 3.99
N PHE A 21 -9.02 8.92 3.62
CA PHE A 21 -9.38 10.33 3.49
C PHE A 21 -9.40 11.08 4.83
N THR A 22 -9.73 10.38 5.93
CA THR A 22 -9.84 10.96 7.28
C THR A 22 -8.62 10.68 8.16
N ASP A 23 -7.52 10.23 7.54
CA ASP A 23 -6.24 9.90 8.20
C ASP A 23 -6.40 8.98 9.43
N LYS A 24 -7.31 8.02 9.31
CA LYS A 24 -7.52 7.00 10.34
C LYS A 24 -6.56 5.85 10.12
N LYS A 25 -6.14 5.22 11.22
CA LYS A 25 -5.28 4.03 11.20
C LYS A 25 -5.99 2.85 10.54
N VAL A 26 -5.79 2.71 9.23
CA VAL A 26 -6.38 1.68 8.36
C VAL A 26 -6.02 0.26 8.81
N THR A 27 -4.85 0.05 9.43
CA THR A 27 -4.45 -1.24 10.00
C THR A 27 -5.33 -1.69 11.18
N ARG A 28 -6.08 -0.77 11.81
CA ARG A 28 -7.05 -1.11 12.86
C ARG A 28 -8.39 -1.58 12.29
N ILE A 29 -8.58 -1.52 10.98
CA ILE A 29 -9.75 -2.08 10.32
C ILE A 29 -9.56 -3.59 10.27
N TYR A 30 -10.32 -4.30 11.11
CA TYR A 30 -10.35 -5.76 11.09
C TYR A 30 -10.70 -6.29 9.69
N GLY A 31 -9.92 -7.24 9.16
CA GLY A 31 -10.11 -7.83 7.84
C GLY A 31 -9.46 -7.07 6.67
N PHE A 32 -8.62 -6.06 6.93
CA PHE A 32 -8.05 -5.19 5.89
C PHE A 32 -7.33 -5.94 4.76
N ASP A 33 -6.42 -6.86 5.10
CA ASP A 33 -5.66 -7.61 4.10
C ASP A 33 -6.49 -8.71 3.43
N GLU A 34 -7.41 -9.31 4.18
CA GLU A 34 -8.26 -10.42 3.75
C GLU A 34 -9.28 -9.95 2.72
N ARG A 35 -9.87 -8.78 2.96
CA ARG A 35 -10.94 -8.18 2.14
C ARG A 35 -10.42 -7.28 1.03
N ALA A 36 -9.11 -7.19 0.84
CA ALA A 36 -8.50 -6.52 -0.31
C ALA A 36 -9.03 -7.15 -1.60
N ASN A 37 -9.48 -6.31 -2.54
CA ASN A 37 -10.11 -6.73 -3.80
C ASN A 37 -9.66 -5.83 -4.97
N PRO A 38 -9.83 -6.28 -6.23
CA PRO A 38 -9.39 -5.52 -7.40
C PRO A 38 -10.03 -4.12 -7.52
N ASP A 39 -11.32 -4.00 -7.21
CA ASP A 39 -12.04 -2.72 -7.28
C ASP A 39 -11.48 -1.71 -6.27
N LEU A 40 -11.17 -2.16 -5.05
CA LEU A 40 -10.49 -1.35 -4.05
C LEU A 40 -9.11 -0.90 -4.54
N ALA A 41 -8.33 -1.80 -5.15
CA ALA A 41 -7.01 -1.45 -5.66
C ALA A 41 -7.08 -0.38 -6.76
N LEU A 42 -8.07 -0.47 -7.66
CA LEU A 42 -8.30 0.56 -8.68
C LEU A 42 -8.65 1.92 -8.04
N ILE A 43 -9.61 1.93 -7.10
CA ILE A 43 -10.02 3.15 -6.39
C ILE A 43 -8.82 3.80 -5.67
N LEU A 44 -7.98 2.99 -5.02
CA LEU A 44 -6.82 3.48 -4.29
C LEU A 44 -5.70 3.99 -5.23
N SER A 45 -5.50 3.35 -6.39
CA SER A 45 -4.57 3.84 -7.43
C SER A 45 -5.04 5.19 -8.00
N ASP A 46 -6.33 5.33 -8.30
CA ASP A 46 -6.90 6.61 -8.74
C ASP A 46 -6.71 7.70 -7.69
N TYR A 47 -6.97 7.39 -6.41
CA TYR A 47 -6.73 8.31 -5.31
C TYR A 47 -5.25 8.72 -5.18
N ALA A 48 -4.32 7.79 -5.33
CA ALA A 48 -2.88 8.09 -5.30
C ALA A 48 -2.50 9.08 -6.42
N HIS A 49 -3.06 8.90 -7.63
CA HIS A 49 -2.86 9.82 -8.75
C HIS A 49 -3.43 11.21 -8.48
N GLU A 50 -4.62 11.31 -7.88
CA GLU A 50 -5.21 12.60 -7.46
C GLU A 50 -4.32 13.32 -6.44
N ARG A 51 -3.75 12.59 -5.48
CA ARG A 51 -2.83 13.15 -4.48
C ARG A 51 -1.56 13.68 -5.12
N TRP A 52 -0.93 12.91 -6.01
CA TRP A 52 0.26 13.34 -6.73
C TRP A 52 -0.02 14.55 -7.63
N ALA A 53 -1.16 14.58 -8.33
CA ALA A 53 -1.56 15.73 -9.14
C ALA A 53 -1.75 17.01 -8.29
N ALA A 54 -2.14 16.86 -7.02
CA ALA A 54 -2.24 17.96 -6.06
C ALA A 54 -0.91 18.28 -5.35
N GLY A 55 0.20 17.62 -5.70
CA GLY A 55 1.50 17.80 -5.04
C GLY A 55 1.53 17.32 -3.59
N ARG A 56 0.64 16.38 -3.22
CA ARG A 56 0.53 15.85 -1.86
C ARG A 56 1.09 14.43 -1.79
N SER A 57 1.64 14.07 -0.63
CA SER A 57 2.08 12.70 -0.34
C SER A 57 0.90 11.73 -0.29
N VAL A 58 1.20 10.46 -0.56
CA VAL A 58 0.27 9.33 -0.47
C VAL A 58 0.56 8.58 0.81
N ASN A 59 -0.48 8.13 1.53
CA ASN A 59 -0.26 7.29 2.70
C ASN A 59 0.40 5.96 2.26
N PRO A 60 1.60 5.60 2.76
CA PRO A 60 2.30 4.38 2.34
C PRO A 60 1.50 3.08 2.54
N LEU A 61 0.57 3.01 3.50
CA LEU A 61 -0.26 1.83 3.74
C LEU A 61 -1.28 1.58 2.63
N LEU A 62 -1.50 2.56 1.75
CA LEU A 62 -2.33 2.41 0.56
C LEU A 62 -1.78 1.29 -0.35
N TRP A 63 -0.45 1.20 -0.50
CA TRP A 63 0.21 0.18 -1.32
C TRP A 63 -0.05 -1.25 -0.82
N ARG A 64 -0.17 -1.44 0.50
CA ARG A 64 -0.47 -2.75 1.14
C ARG A 64 -1.74 -3.39 0.60
N ALA A 65 -2.81 -2.60 0.47
CA ALA A 65 -4.11 -3.09 0.00
C ALA A 65 -4.08 -3.58 -1.47
N MET A 66 -3.04 -3.20 -2.22
CA MET A 66 -2.94 -3.48 -3.65
C MET A 66 -1.92 -4.58 -3.98
N ALA A 67 -1.22 -5.12 -2.99
CA ALA A 67 -0.15 -6.11 -3.18
C ALA A 67 -0.58 -7.36 -3.97
N LYS A 68 -1.85 -7.76 -3.87
CA LYS A 68 -2.41 -8.92 -4.60
C LYS A 68 -2.80 -8.60 -6.05
N PHE A 69 -2.80 -7.32 -6.45
CA PHE A 69 -3.41 -6.83 -7.70
C PHE A 69 -2.43 -5.98 -8.53
N ILE A 70 -1.13 -6.32 -8.50
CA ILE A 70 -0.13 -5.63 -9.31
C ILE A 70 -0.33 -5.96 -10.79
N ASP A 71 -0.85 -4.97 -11.52
CA ASP A 71 -0.95 -4.95 -12.97
C ASP A 71 0.09 -3.99 -13.59
N THR A 72 0.01 -3.78 -14.91
CA THR A 72 0.91 -2.86 -15.63
C THR A 72 0.85 -1.42 -15.12
N ARG A 73 -0.33 -0.95 -14.68
CA ARG A 73 -0.51 0.41 -14.18
C ARG A 73 0.13 0.54 -12.80
N LEU A 74 -0.23 -0.34 -11.88
CA LEU A 74 0.29 -0.33 -10.51
C LEU A 74 1.79 -0.61 -10.48
N LYS A 75 2.33 -1.44 -11.39
CA LYS A 75 3.78 -1.61 -11.55
C LYS A 75 4.49 -0.28 -11.80
N LYS A 76 3.98 0.54 -12.72
CA LYS A 76 4.55 1.86 -13.01
C LYS A 76 4.46 2.82 -11.83
N ASP A 77 3.35 2.77 -11.09
CA ASP A 77 3.15 3.56 -9.88
C ASP A 77 4.19 3.17 -8.81
N LEU A 78 4.39 1.87 -8.58
CA LEU A 78 5.37 1.35 -7.62
C LEU A 78 6.81 1.64 -8.06
N GLU A 79 7.13 1.57 -9.35
CA GLU A 79 8.43 1.97 -9.89
C GLU A 79 8.70 3.47 -9.66
N LYS A 80 7.72 4.33 -9.92
CA LYS A 80 7.79 5.76 -9.62
C LYS A 80 8.07 5.99 -8.13
N VAL A 81 7.33 5.32 -7.25
CA VAL A 81 7.51 5.44 -5.79
C VAL A 81 8.90 4.96 -5.36
N LEU A 82 9.38 3.83 -5.86
CA LEU A 82 10.72 3.31 -5.56
C LEU A 82 11.85 4.27 -5.98
N LYS A 83 11.62 5.11 -7.00
CA LYS A 83 12.59 6.09 -7.48
C LYS A 83 12.49 7.42 -6.73
N GLU A 84 11.28 7.97 -6.64
CA GLU A 84 11.03 9.37 -6.29
C GLU A 84 10.48 9.56 -4.87
N GLY A 85 9.92 8.51 -4.27
CA GLY A 85 9.29 8.59 -2.96
C GLY A 85 10.26 8.85 -1.81
N ASP A 86 9.71 9.24 -0.67
CA ASP A 86 10.48 9.28 0.58
C ASP A 86 10.83 7.87 1.07
N LEU A 87 11.56 7.76 2.18
CA LEU A 87 11.98 6.47 2.71
C LEU A 87 10.78 5.57 3.05
N ASN A 88 9.72 6.12 3.65
CA ASN A 88 8.52 5.38 4.04
C ASN A 88 7.75 4.87 2.81
N GLU A 89 7.58 5.72 1.81
CA GLU A 89 6.92 5.37 0.56
C GLU A 89 7.71 4.27 -0.18
N LYS A 90 9.04 4.40 -0.26
CA LYS A 90 9.93 3.40 -0.87
C LYS A 90 9.86 2.05 -0.16
N GLN A 91 9.89 2.07 1.17
CA GLN A 91 9.75 0.87 1.99
C GLN A 91 8.41 0.17 1.78
N ALA A 92 7.31 0.93 1.74
CA ALA A 92 5.97 0.39 1.48
C ALA A 92 5.83 -0.19 0.07
N ALA A 93 6.39 0.48 -0.95
CA ALA A 93 6.43 -0.05 -2.30
C ALA A 93 7.22 -1.37 -2.36
N ALA A 94 8.37 -1.43 -1.68
CA ALA A 94 9.17 -2.64 -1.61
C ALA A 94 8.44 -3.80 -0.92
N LEU A 95 7.79 -3.55 0.22
CA LEU A 95 6.95 -4.54 0.90
C LEU A 95 5.80 -5.04 0.02
N THR A 96 5.13 -4.11 -0.68
CA THR A 96 4.03 -4.44 -1.61
C THR A 96 4.49 -5.39 -2.69
N ILE A 97 5.60 -5.07 -3.35
CA ILE A 97 6.15 -5.90 -4.42
C ILE A 97 6.63 -7.25 -3.88
N TYR A 98 7.34 -7.24 -2.74
CA TYR A 98 7.90 -8.44 -2.13
C TYR A 98 6.82 -9.47 -1.77
N HIS A 99 5.71 -9.01 -1.20
CA HIS A 99 4.57 -9.84 -0.82
C HIS A 99 3.60 -10.13 -1.99
N SER A 100 3.85 -9.57 -3.17
CA SER A 100 3.04 -9.85 -4.35
C SER A 100 3.38 -11.20 -4.99
N ASN A 101 2.42 -11.72 -5.76
CA ASN A 101 2.64 -12.87 -6.63
C ASN A 101 3.10 -12.47 -8.05
N SER A 102 3.38 -11.18 -8.30
CA SER A 102 3.79 -10.69 -9.63
C SER A 102 5.29 -10.90 -9.85
N THR A 103 5.62 -11.71 -10.85
CA THR A 103 7.02 -11.90 -11.29
C THR A 103 7.58 -10.60 -11.86
N GLU A 104 6.82 -9.89 -12.71
CA GLU A 104 7.26 -8.62 -13.28
C GLU A 104 7.42 -7.53 -12.22
N GLY A 105 6.60 -7.56 -11.16
CA GLY A 105 6.77 -6.68 -10.01
C GLY A 105 8.11 -6.92 -9.33
N LYS A 106 8.46 -8.18 -9.05
CA LYS A 106 9.70 -8.55 -8.35
C LYS A 106 10.97 -8.11 -9.07
N GLU A 107 10.95 -7.97 -10.40
CA GLU A 107 12.07 -7.40 -11.17
C GLU A 107 12.44 -5.99 -10.72
N LEU A 108 11.46 -5.19 -10.27
CA LEU A 108 11.72 -3.84 -9.77
C LEU A 108 12.61 -3.85 -8.52
N LEU A 109 12.65 -4.94 -7.75
CA LEU A 109 13.44 -5.04 -6.53
C LEU A 109 14.91 -5.43 -6.78
N LEU A 110 15.30 -5.78 -8.01
CA LEU A 110 16.66 -6.20 -8.32
C LEU A 110 17.71 -5.13 -7.97
N ASN A 111 17.33 -3.84 -8.11
CA ASN A 111 18.19 -2.70 -7.78
C ASN A 111 18.03 -2.21 -6.32
N HIS A 112 17.25 -2.91 -5.51
CA HIS A 112 16.91 -2.52 -4.13
C HIS A 112 17.25 -3.64 -3.13
N SER A 113 18.42 -4.27 -3.29
CA SER A 113 18.87 -5.43 -2.50
C SER A 113 18.88 -5.16 -0.99
N GLU A 114 19.15 -3.93 -0.56
CA GLU A 114 19.09 -3.52 0.85
C GLU A 114 17.66 -3.62 1.42
N LEU A 115 16.65 -3.13 0.67
CA LEU A 115 15.25 -3.23 1.07
C LEU A 115 14.80 -4.70 1.11
N VAL A 116 15.14 -5.49 0.08
CA VAL A 116 14.83 -6.93 0.04
C VAL A 116 15.44 -7.65 1.24
N SER A 117 16.69 -7.34 1.58
CA SER A 117 17.38 -7.92 2.73
C SER A 117 16.76 -7.50 4.06
N ALA A 118 16.32 -6.24 4.19
CA ALA A 118 15.62 -5.76 5.37
C ALA A 118 14.28 -6.47 5.58
N ILE A 119 13.52 -6.70 4.50
CA ILE A 119 12.25 -7.45 4.54
C ILE A 119 12.50 -8.91 4.92
N GLY A 120 13.46 -9.58 4.25
CA GLY A 120 13.80 -10.98 4.53
C GLY A 120 14.28 -11.22 5.97
N ASN A 121 14.97 -10.24 6.56
CA ASN A 121 15.42 -10.26 7.94
C ASN A 121 14.38 -9.74 8.94
N LYS A 122 13.14 -9.46 8.51
CA LYS A 122 12.04 -8.90 9.32
C LYS A 122 12.38 -7.56 10.01
N LYS A 123 13.37 -6.83 9.48
CA LYS A 123 13.71 -5.47 9.93
C LYS A 123 12.79 -4.42 9.31
N LEU A 124 12.23 -4.73 8.14
CA LEU A 124 11.21 -3.93 7.48
C LEU A 124 9.90 -4.73 7.45
N THR A 125 8.87 -4.24 8.12
CA THR A 125 7.51 -4.80 8.13
C THR A 125 6.47 -3.70 7.99
N TRP A 126 5.21 -4.06 7.77
CA TRP A 126 4.12 -3.08 7.69
C TRP A 126 3.90 -2.33 9.00
N GLU A 127 4.13 -2.98 10.15
CA GLU A 127 4.07 -2.34 11.46
C GLU A 127 5.14 -1.26 11.60
N GLN A 128 6.34 -1.51 11.08
CA GLN A 128 7.42 -0.53 11.10
C GLN A 128 7.08 0.69 10.25
N VAL A 129 6.56 0.48 9.02
CA VAL A 129 6.10 1.57 8.14
C VAL A 129 4.98 2.39 8.79
N GLU A 130 4.04 1.75 9.49
CA GLU A 130 2.97 2.47 10.20
C GLU A 130 3.53 3.29 11.38
N LEU A 131 4.48 2.74 12.15
CA LEU A 131 5.10 3.46 13.27
C LEU A 131 5.86 4.70 12.80
N GLU A 132 6.59 4.59 11.69
CA GLU A 132 7.36 5.71 11.13
C GLU A 132 6.46 6.85 10.63
N GLN A 133 5.24 6.56 10.15
CA GLN A 133 4.26 7.60 9.81
C GLN A 133 3.83 8.45 11.03
N ILE A 134 3.74 7.84 12.20
CA ILE A 134 3.30 8.52 13.43
C ILE A 134 4.39 9.47 13.95
N ILE A 135 5.66 9.14 13.76
CA ILE A 135 6.79 9.93 14.27
C ILE A 135 7.01 11.20 13.43
N HIS A 136 6.53 11.21 12.18
CA HIS A 136 6.66 12.33 11.25
C HIS A 136 5.39 13.20 11.13
N HIS A 137 4.43 13.07 12.06
CA HIS A 137 3.26 13.95 12.24
C HIS A 137 3.26 14.56 13.64
#